data_AF-A0A970VEE6-F1
#
_entry.id   AF-A0A970VEE6-F1
#
_cell.length_a   1.000
_cell.length_b   1.000
_cell.length_c   1.000
_cell.angle_alpha   90.00
_cell.angle_beta   90.00
_cell.angle_gamma   90.00
#
_symmetry.space_group_name_H-M   'P 1'
#
loop_
_entity.id
_entity.type
_entity.pdbx_description
1 polymer ?
#
loop_
_entity_poly.entity_id
_entity_poly.type
_entity_poly.pdbx_seq_one_letter_code
_entity_poly.pdbx_strand_id
1 'polypeptide(L)'
;MIPPVSGRDGFYKEGGLVNASYPPSAKPRFSTYRNLQAEANWTGIEYAFSSMLIDSGMFHEGYEIIKNIHERYSREGMIWNHIECGEHYYRAMSSWAVLLAVTGFKIDVPRGIVTFRPVNLQPEFHGLWVSSTGWGHFIRSRKRFVLNCYSGTLAFRKIRIILPGTDINNLKAYLNGKMLTTCLYLRDSLVEADFGMTLTVKEGDIFVVE
;
A
#
# COMPACT_ATOMS: atom_id res chain seq x y z
N MET A 1 -32.36 -20.31 -0.29
CA MET A 1 -32.26 -19.92 1.13
C MET A 1 -30.82 -19.49 1.34
N ILE A 2 -30.54 -18.18 1.49
CA ILE A 2 -29.17 -17.67 1.61
C ILE A 2 -28.68 -18.01 3.03
N PRO A 3 -27.54 -18.69 3.19
CA PRO A 3 -27.08 -19.14 4.50
C PRO A 3 -26.80 -17.97 5.45
N PRO A 4 -26.91 -18.18 6.77
CA PRO A 4 -26.68 -17.14 7.76
C PRO A 4 -25.24 -16.63 7.73
N VAL A 5 -25.16 -15.32 7.93
CA VAL A 5 -24.03 -14.41 7.78
C VAL A 5 -22.88 -14.77 8.74
N SER A 6 -21.81 -15.39 8.25
CA SER A 6 -20.53 -15.47 8.98
C SER A 6 -19.33 -15.32 8.05
N GLY A 7 -19.23 -14.17 7.38
CA GLY A 7 -17.97 -13.66 6.85
C GLY A 7 -17.24 -12.93 7.97
N ARG A 8 -15.96 -13.25 8.22
CA ARG A 8 -15.13 -12.44 9.11
C ARG A 8 -15.06 -11.03 8.49
N ASP A 9 -15.46 -10.00 9.25
CA ASP A 9 -15.42 -8.60 8.84
C ASP A 9 -16.23 -8.21 7.58
N GLY A 10 -17.30 -8.99 7.26
CA GLY A 10 -18.19 -8.69 6.13
C GLY A 10 -17.68 -9.14 4.76
N PHE A 11 -16.54 -9.83 4.70
CA PHE A 11 -16.01 -10.42 3.45
C PHE A 11 -16.47 -11.88 3.27
N TYR A 12 -16.92 -12.20 2.05
CA TYR A 12 -17.34 -13.54 1.63
C TYR A 12 -16.56 -13.95 0.39
N LYS A 13 -15.95 -15.14 0.40
CA LYS A 13 -15.09 -15.58 -0.71
C LYS A 13 -15.78 -15.62 -2.07
N GLU A 14 -17.07 -15.99 -2.10
CA GLU A 14 -17.88 -15.98 -3.32
C GLU A 14 -18.64 -14.67 -3.54
N GLY A 15 -18.94 -13.93 -2.46
CA GLY A 15 -19.82 -12.76 -2.48
C GLY A 15 -19.13 -11.41 -2.34
N GLY A 16 -17.80 -11.36 -2.26
CA GLY A 16 -17.02 -10.14 -2.04
C GLY A 16 -17.24 -9.51 -0.67
N LEU A 17 -16.84 -8.25 -0.51
CA LEU A 17 -17.05 -7.48 0.72
C LEU A 17 -18.35 -6.69 0.62
N VAL A 18 -19.21 -6.81 1.64
CA VAL A 18 -20.42 -5.99 1.77
C VAL A 18 -20.11 -4.70 2.52
N ASN A 19 -20.85 -3.62 2.22
CA ASN A 19 -20.58 -2.31 2.82
C ASN A 19 -21.08 -2.20 4.26
N ALA A 20 -22.16 -2.90 4.59
CA ALA A 20 -22.72 -2.88 5.93
C ALA A 20 -23.52 -4.14 6.24
N SER A 21 -23.56 -4.51 7.52
CA SER A 21 -24.43 -5.55 8.04
C SER A 21 -25.14 -5.07 9.30
N TYR A 22 -26.30 -5.65 9.58
CA TYR A 22 -26.99 -5.43 10.84
C TYR A 22 -26.34 -6.23 11.96
N PRO A 23 -26.24 -5.66 13.18
CA PRO A 23 -26.00 -6.49 14.36
C PRO A 23 -27.04 -7.61 14.42
N PRO A 24 -26.66 -8.85 14.80
CA PRO A 24 -27.59 -9.99 14.79
C PRO A 24 -28.88 -9.77 15.59
N SER A 25 -28.84 -8.93 16.63
CA SER A 25 -29.97 -8.60 17.49
C SER A 25 -30.82 -7.41 17.00
N ALA A 26 -30.38 -6.69 15.97
CA ALA A 26 -31.07 -5.52 15.47
C ALA A 26 -32.25 -5.91 14.56
N LYS A 27 -33.40 -5.28 14.76
CA LYS A 27 -34.56 -5.42 13.84
C LYS A 27 -34.40 -4.45 12.66
N PRO A 28 -34.29 -4.93 11.41
CA PRO A 28 -34.20 -4.05 10.24
C PRO A 28 -35.43 -3.14 10.15
N ARG A 29 -35.22 -1.86 9.81
CA ARG A 29 -36.30 -0.92 9.51
C ARG A 29 -36.67 -1.02 8.03
N PHE A 30 -37.90 -0.64 7.67
CA PHE A 30 -38.36 -0.68 6.28
C PHE A 30 -37.42 0.06 5.31
N SER A 31 -36.91 1.23 5.71
CA SER A 31 -35.98 2.05 4.92
C SER A 31 -34.60 1.43 4.66
N THR A 32 -34.31 0.30 5.31
CA THR A 32 -32.99 -0.33 5.33
C THR A 32 -33.03 -1.83 5.08
N TYR A 33 -34.24 -2.38 4.95
CA TYR A 33 -34.44 -3.79 4.69
C TYR A 33 -33.97 -4.13 3.27
N ARG A 34 -33.03 -5.07 3.14
CA ARG A 34 -32.42 -5.47 1.86
C ARG A 34 -31.90 -4.29 1.04
N ASN A 35 -31.24 -3.36 1.73
CA ASN A 35 -30.66 -2.20 1.09
C ASN A 35 -29.49 -2.62 0.18
N LEU A 36 -29.65 -2.45 -1.13
CA LEU A 36 -28.60 -2.74 -2.11
C LEU A 36 -27.30 -1.97 -1.83
N GLN A 37 -27.36 -0.78 -1.24
CA GLN A 37 -26.16 -0.05 -0.85
C GLN A 37 -25.38 -0.73 0.28
N ALA A 38 -26.06 -1.47 1.16
CA ALA A 38 -25.42 -2.20 2.24
C ALA A 38 -24.89 -3.57 1.76
N GLU A 39 -25.66 -4.26 0.93
CA GLU A 39 -25.41 -5.65 0.53
C GLU A 39 -24.57 -5.80 -0.75
N ALA A 40 -24.52 -4.79 -1.62
CA ALA A 40 -23.74 -4.86 -2.85
C ALA A 40 -22.23 -4.62 -2.60
N ASN A 41 -21.41 -5.21 -3.46
CA ASN A 41 -19.98 -4.92 -3.47
C ASN A 41 -19.73 -3.56 -4.10
N TRP A 42 -19.02 -2.70 -3.37
CA TRP A 42 -18.59 -1.41 -3.88
C TRP A 42 -17.09 -1.44 -4.06
N THR A 43 -16.63 -1.69 -5.28
CA THR A 43 -15.21 -1.95 -5.55
C THR A 43 -14.29 -0.84 -5.05
N GLY A 44 -14.74 0.42 -5.03
CA GLY A 44 -13.97 1.48 -4.40
C GLY A 44 -13.75 1.31 -2.89
N ILE A 45 -14.78 0.88 -2.17
CA ILE A 45 -14.69 0.56 -0.74
C ILE A 45 -13.83 -0.69 -0.53
N GLU A 46 -13.99 -1.71 -1.37
CA GLU A 46 -13.20 -2.94 -1.27
C GLU A 46 -11.70 -2.66 -1.37
N TYR A 47 -11.27 -1.82 -2.33
CA TYR A 47 -9.87 -1.40 -2.44
C TYR A 47 -9.40 -0.56 -1.25
N ALA A 48 -10.21 0.40 -0.80
CA ALA A 48 -9.87 1.23 0.36
C ALA A 48 -9.69 0.37 1.62
N PHE A 49 -10.64 -0.53 1.91
CA PHE A 49 -10.57 -1.44 3.04
C PHE A 49 -9.37 -2.40 2.94
N SER A 50 -9.14 -2.96 1.75
CA SER A 50 -7.96 -3.81 1.50
C SER A 50 -6.65 -3.07 1.77
N SER A 51 -6.55 -1.80 1.37
CA SER A 51 -5.35 -0.98 1.62
C SER A 51 -5.10 -0.79 3.12
N MET A 52 -6.16 -0.57 3.91
CA MET A 52 -6.07 -0.40 5.37
C MET A 52 -5.67 -1.70 6.07
N LEU A 53 -6.19 -2.85 5.62
CA LEU A 53 -5.79 -4.17 6.11
C LEU A 53 -4.29 -4.40 5.87
N ILE A 54 -3.81 -4.14 4.65
CA ILE A 54 -2.39 -4.29 4.29
C ILE A 54 -1.52 -3.36 5.15
N ASP A 55 -1.90 -2.08 5.29
CA ASP A 55 -1.19 -1.10 6.12
C ASP A 55 -1.15 -1.49 7.62
N SER A 56 -2.15 -2.23 8.08
CA SER A 56 -2.26 -2.73 9.46
C SER A 56 -1.55 -4.07 9.67
N GLY A 57 -0.89 -4.62 8.63
CA GLY A 57 -0.17 -5.90 8.69
C GLY A 57 -1.03 -7.13 8.38
N MET A 58 -2.30 -6.96 8.00
CA MET A 58 -3.23 -8.02 7.61
C MET A 58 -3.18 -8.24 6.09
N PHE A 59 -2.00 -8.62 5.59
CA PHE A 59 -1.76 -8.72 4.15
C PHE A 59 -2.66 -9.77 3.47
N HIS A 60 -2.82 -10.95 4.08
CA HIS A 60 -3.56 -12.04 3.46
C HIS A 60 -5.05 -11.71 3.33
N GLU A 61 -5.63 -11.06 4.34
CA GLU A 61 -7.02 -10.61 4.33
C GLU A 61 -7.26 -9.56 3.24
N GLY A 62 -6.39 -8.54 3.15
CA GLY A 62 -6.47 -7.54 2.09
C GLY A 62 -6.27 -8.15 0.69
N TYR A 63 -5.34 -9.10 0.56
CA TYR A 63 -5.07 -9.79 -0.70
C TYR A 63 -6.26 -10.62 -1.20
N GLU A 64 -6.96 -11.35 -0.31
CA GLU A 64 -8.11 -12.15 -0.71
C GLU A 64 -9.26 -11.29 -1.25
N ILE A 65 -9.47 -10.08 -0.70
CA ILE A 65 -10.45 -9.13 -1.23
C ILE A 65 -10.03 -8.65 -2.63
N ILE A 66 -8.77 -8.21 -2.80
CA ILE A 66 -8.24 -7.76 -4.09
C ILE A 66 -8.35 -8.86 -5.16
N LYS A 67 -8.02 -10.10 -4.77
CA LYS A 67 -8.15 -11.27 -5.63
C LYS A 67 -9.60 -11.52 -6.01
N ASN A 68 -10.54 -11.44 -5.06
CA ASN A 68 -11.97 -11.58 -5.34
C ASN A 68 -12.45 -10.52 -6.36
N ILE A 69 -12.06 -9.25 -6.20
CA ILE A 69 -12.37 -8.18 -7.16
C ILE A 69 -11.87 -8.58 -8.56
N HIS A 70 -10.60 -8.96 -8.67
CA HIS A 70 -9.99 -9.32 -9.96
C HIS A 70 -10.68 -10.51 -10.62
N GLU A 71 -10.91 -11.60 -9.88
CA GLU A 71 -11.56 -12.80 -10.40
C GLU A 71 -13.00 -12.52 -10.84
N ARG A 72 -13.76 -11.74 -10.05
CA ARG A 72 -15.15 -11.38 -10.36
C ARG A 72 -15.26 -10.67 -11.71
N TYR A 73 -14.42 -9.65 -11.96
CA TYR A 73 -14.45 -8.93 -13.22
C TYR A 73 -13.76 -9.65 -14.36
N SER A 74 -12.73 -10.46 -14.09
CA SER A 74 -12.05 -11.24 -15.12
C SER A 74 -12.96 -12.30 -15.74
N ARG A 75 -13.78 -12.98 -14.94
CA ARG A 75 -14.74 -13.99 -15.42
C ARG A 75 -15.77 -13.42 -16.39
N GLU A 76 -16.16 -12.15 -16.18
CA GLU A 76 -17.13 -11.45 -17.02
C GLU A 76 -16.49 -10.68 -18.20
N GLY A 77 -15.15 -10.74 -18.35
CA GLY A 77 -14.45 -9.95 -19.37
C GLY A 77 -14.44 -8.45 -19.11
N MET A 78 -14.77 -8.02 -17.89
CA MET A 78 -14.95 -6.62 -17.47
C MET A 78 -13.76 -6.08 -16.65
N ILE A 79 -12.53 -6.49 -16.97
CA ILE A 79 -11.34 -6.18 -16.15
C ILE A 79 -11.11 -4.67 -15.90
N TRP A 80 -11.62 -3.81 -16.79
CA TRP A 80 -11.56 -2.34 -16.70
C TRP A 80 -12.90 -1.67 -16.38
N ASN A 81 -13.97 -2.45 -16.20
CA ASN A 81 -15.32 -1.96 -15.95
C ASN A 81 -15.82 -2.50 -14.60
N HIS A 82 -15.41 -1.83 -13.52
CA HIS A 82 -15.84 -2.22 -12.18
C HIS A 82 -17.21 -1.59 -11.88
N ILE A 83 -18.15 -2.43 -11.46
CA ILE A 83 -19.55 -2.07 -11.24
C ILE A 83 -19.76 -1.69 -9.77
N GLU A 84 -20.49 -0.60 -9.54
CA GLU A 84 -20.87 -0.16 -8.19
C GLU A 84 -22.26 0.50 -8.16
N CYS A 85 -22.40 1.66 -8.79
CA CYS A 85 -23.68 2.34 -9.01
C CYS A 85 -23.97 2.47 -10.51
N GLY A 86 -23.68 1.42 -11.27
CA GLY A 86 -23.61 1.41 -12.73
C GLY A 86 -22.21 1.05 -13.23
N GLU A 87 -22.02 1.21 -14.53
CA GLU A 87 -20.76 0.92 -15.24
C GLU A 87 -19.80 2.12 -15.24
N HIS A 88 -18.51 1.86 -15.52
CA HIS A 88 -17.44 2.85 -15.68
C HIS A 88 -17.28 3.81 -14.50
N TYR A 89 -17.55 3.31 -13.31
CA TYR A 89 -17.59 4.15 -12.14
C TYR A 89 -16.19 4.39 -11.57
N TYR A 90 -15.81 5.67 -11.38
CA TYR A 90 -14.44 6.08 -11.10
C TYR A 90 -13.89 5.59 -9.75
N ARG A 91 -14.75 5.17 -8.82
CA ARG A 91 -14.35 4.79 -7.44
C ARG A 91 -13.36 3.63 -7.40
N ALA A 92 -13.31 2.77 -8.42
CA ALA A 92 -12.30 1.71 -8.53
C ALA A 92 -10.86 2.23 -8.67
N MET A 93 -10.65 3.51 -9.03
CA MET A 93 -9.31 4.14 -9.00
C MET A 93 -8.71 4.23 -7.59
N SER A 94 -9.51 4.03 -6.54
CA SER A 94 -9.01 3.83 -5.17
C SER A 94 -8.07 2.63 -5.02
N SER A 95 -7.99 1.74 -6.03
CA SER A 95 -6.92 0.73 -6.16
C SER A 95 -5.51 1.33 -6.04
N TRP A 96 -5.32 2.62 -6.32
CA TRP A 96 -4.06 3.32 -6.03
C TRP A 96 -3.65 3.25 -4.56
N ALA A 97 -4.60 3.25 -3.62
CA ALA A 97 -4.31 3.12 -2.19
C ALA A 97 -3.66 1.76 -1.87
N VAL A 98 -4.02 0.70 -2.59
CA VAL A 98 -3.37 -0.61 -2.46
C VAL A 98 -1.91 -0.54 -2.90
N LEU A 99 -1.58 0.17 -3.98
CA LEU A 99 -0.18 0.37 -4.39
C LEU A 99 0.64 1.04 -3.28
N LEU A 100 0.08 2.07 -2.63
CA LEU A 100 0.73 2.76 -1.51
C LEU A 100 0.91 1.83 -0.30
N ALA A 101 -0.10 1.04 0.05
CA ALA A 101 -0.02 0.09 1.17
C ALA A 101 0.99 -1.04 0.91
N VAL A 102 1.02 -1.59 -0.31
CA VAL A 102 1.92 -2.69 -0.71
C VAL A 102 3.37 -2.24 -0.78
N THR A 103 3.64 -1.03 -1.26
CA THR A 103 4.99 -0.45 -1.30
C THR A 103 5.42 0.13 0.04
N GLY A 104 4.45 0.45 0.92
CA GLY A 104 4.66 1.18 2.16
C GLY A 104 5.29 2.56 1.94
N PHE A 105 5.13 3.14 0.73
CA PHE A 105 5.68 4.44 0.39
C PHE A 105 4.83 5.55 1.02
N LYS A 106 5.42 6.30 1.97
CA LYS A 106 4.76 7.40 2.67
C LYS A 106 5.70 8.60 2.78
N ILE A 107 5.21 9.80 2.47
CA ILE A 107 5.97 11.05 2.56
C ILE A 107 5.34 11.95 3.62
N ASP A 108 6.17 12.45 4.52
CA ASP A 108 5.88 13.57 5.43
C ASP A 108 6.77 14.75 5.00
N VAL A 109 6.23 15.60 4.12
CA VAL A 109 6.95 16.74 3.56
C VAL A 109 7.38 17.74 4.64
N PRO A 110 6.52 18.17 5.58
CA PRO A 110 6.92 19.12 6.63
C PRO A 110 8.07 18.62 7.52
N ARG A 111 8.10 17.32 7.85
CA ARG A 111 9.20 16.74 8.65
C ARG A 111 10.39 16.28 7.81
N GLY A 112 10.27 16.31 6.47
CA GLY A 112 11.28 15.81 5.55
C GLY A 112 11.55 14.31 5.71
N ILE A 113 10.51 13.51 5.96
CA ILE A 113 10.64 12.06 6.16
C ILE A 113 10.00 11.34 4.97
N VAL A 114 10.74 10.40 4.38
CA VAL A 114 10.17 9.41 3.46
C VAL A 114 10.32 8.01 4.03
N THR A 115 9.27 7.20 3.91
CA THR A 115 9.24 5.83 4.42
C THR A 115 8.98 4.86 3.28
N PHE A 116 9.70 3.75 3.28
CA PHE A 116 9.52 2.60 2.41
C PHE A 116 9.42 1.33 3.27
N ARG A 117 8.22 0.77 3.36
CA ARG A 117 7.94 -0.47 4.09
C ARG A 117 7.17 -1.44 3.19
N PRO A 118 7.78 -1.93 2.08
CA PRO A 118 7.12 -2.87 1.20
C PRO A 118 6.74 -4.16 1.95
N VAL A 119 5.65 -4.79 1.51
CA VAL A 119 5.25 -6.12 2.00
C VAL A 119 6.38 -7.12 1.78
N ASN A 120 6.70 -7.89 2.81
CA ASN A 120 7.85 -8.79 2.81
C ASN A 120 7.49 -10.19 2.31
N LEU A 121 7.00 -10.27 1.06
CA LEU A 121 6.58 -11.54 0.45
C LEU A 121 7.72 -12.26 -0.29
N GLN A 122 8.73 -11.52 -0.72
CA GLN A 122 9.83 -12.02 -1.52
C GLN A 122 11.18 -11.50 -1.00
N PRO A 123 12.28 -12.26 -1.16
CA PRO A 123 13.61 -11.84 -0.72
C PRO A 123 14.05 -10.49 -1.31
N GLU A 124 13.57 -10.17 -2.50
CA GLU A 124 13.73 -8.90 -3.17
C GLU A 124 12.35 -8.36 -3.59
N PHE A 125 12.13 -7.06 -3.46
CA PHE A 125 10.89 -6.38 -3.85
C PHE A 125 11.23 -5.19 -4.72
N HIS A 126 10.48 -5.07 -5.81
CA HIS A 126 10.55 -4.01 -6.80
C HIS A 126 9.28 -3.18 -6.67
N GLY A 127 9.40 -1.89 -6.41
CA GLY A 127 8.28 -1.03 -6.08
C GLY A 127 8.36 0.34 -6.73
N LEU A 128 7.21 0.84 -7.18
CA LEU A 128 7.10 2.21 -7.66
C LEU A 128 7.00 3.19 -6.48
N TRP A 129 7.56 4.38 -6.66
CA TRP A 129 7.28 5.52 -5.81
C TRP A 129 6.86 6.70 -6.68
N VAL A 130 5.85 7.43 -6.22
CA VAL A 130 5.26 8.54 -6.96
C VAL A 130 4.89 9.64 -5.98
N SER A 131 5.38 10.84 -6.22
CA SER A 131 5.10 12.03 -5.42
C SER A 131 4.64 13.17 -6.32
N SER A 132 4.26 14.30 -5.73
CA SER A 132 3.94 15.51 -6.49
C SER A 132 5.15 16.12 -7.22
N THR A 133 6.37 15.72 -6.88
CA THR A 133 7.61 16.31 -7.42
C THR A 133 8.40 15.39 -8.32
N GLY A 134 8.01 14.12 -8.45
CA GLY A 134 8.75 13.13 -9.22
C GLY A 134 8.30 11.71 -8.96
N TRP A 135 8.87 10.78 -9.72
CA TRP A 135 8.58 9.36 -9.63
C TRP A 135 9.79 8.52 -10.02
N GLY A 136 9.74 7.25 -9.63
CA GLY A 136 10.73 6.27 -10.01
C GLY A 136 10.45 4.91 -9.40
N HIS A 137 11.53 4.16 -9.20
CA HIS A 137 11.48 2.77 -8.76
C HIS A 137 12.49 2.54 -7.63
N PHE A 138 12.12 1.70 -6.67
CA PHE A 138 13.02 1.24 -5.63
C PHE A 138 13.11 -0.29 -5.59
N ILE A 139 14.29 -0.78 -5.23
CA ILE A 139 14.56 -2.20 -4.99
C ILE A 139 14.92 -2.35 -3.53
N ARG A 140 14.24 -3.26 -2.84
CA ARG A 140 14.51 -3.61 -1.46
C ARG A 140 14.92 -5.08 -1.44
N SER A 141 16.11 -5.38 -0.93
CA SER A 141 16.62 -6.74 -0.67
C SER A 141 16.88 -6.87 0.84
N ARG A 142 17.46 -7.96 1.35
CA ARG A 142 17.63 -8.15 2.81
C ARG A 142 18.50 -7.08 3.48
N LYS A 143 19.64 -6.75 2.86
CA LYS A 143 20.64 -5.82 3.39
C LYS A 143 20.85 -4.58 2.53
N ARG A 144 20.05 -4.41 1.49
CA ARG A 144 20.26 -3.39 0.47
C ARG A 144 18.95 -2.73 0.09
N PHE A 145 18.98 -1.42 -0.05
CA PHE A 145 17.91 -0.62 -0.62
C PHE A 145 18.48 0.28 -1.71
N VAL A 146 17.84 0.30 -2.86
CA VAL A 146 18.21 1.13 -4.00
C VAL A 146 17.00 1.95 -4.39
N LEU A 147 17.18 3.25 -4.56
CA LEU A 147 16.16 4.20 -5.01
C LEU A 147 16.65 4.87 -6.28
N ASN A 148 15.87 4.72 -7.36
CA ASN A 148 16.11 5.34 -8.65
C ASN A 148 15.06 6.42 -8.88
N CYS A 149 15.48 7.57 -9.38
CA CYS A 149 14.58 8.64 -9.80
C CYS A 149 14.59 8.76 -11.33
N TYR A 150 13.43 8.51 -11.94
CA TYR A 150 13.29 8.51 -13.40
C TYR A 150 12.87 9.87 -13.94
N SER A 151 12.10 10.64 -13.18
CA SER A 151 11.86 12.04 -13.51
C SER A 151 11.47 12.85 -12.28
N GLY A 152 11.82 14.14 -12.30
CA GLY A 152 11.57 15.05 -11.20
C GLY A 152 12.56 14.85 -10.05
N THR A 153 12.08 14.97 -8.81
CA THR A 153 12.90 14.89 -7.60
C THR A 153 12.16 14.26 -6.42
N LEU A 154 12.94 13.68 -5.50
CA LEU A 154 12.49 13.30 -4.16
C LEU A 154 13.44 13.92 -3.12
N ALA A 155 12.92 14.83 -2.31
CA ALA A 155 13.67 15.51 -1.26
C ALA A 155 13.27 15.00 0.12
N PHE A 156 14.25 14.67 0.95
CA PHE A 156 14.05 14.22 2.33
C PHE A 156 15.29 14.50 3.18
N ARG A 157 15.06 14.78 4.47
CA ARG A 157 16.12 14.79 5.48
C ARG A 157 16.34 13.39 6.08
N LYS A 158 15.27 12.60 6.15
CA LYS A 158 15.27 11.26 6.73
C LYS A 158 14.63 10.27 5.79
N ILE A 159 15.24 9.10 5.65
CA ILE A 159 14.63 7.95 4.97
C ILE A 159 14.49 6.78 5.94
N ARG A 160 13.31 6.18 5.99
CA ARG A 160 12.98 5.01 6.82
C ARG A 160 12.73 3.81 5.92
N ILE A 161 13.48 2.73 6.11
CA ILE A 161 13.47 1.57 5.20
C ILE A 161 13.40 0.29 6.02
N ILE A 162 12.62 -0.69 5.56
CA ILE A 162 12.66 -2.05 6.12
C ILE A 162 13.81 -2.86 5.49
N LEU A 163 14.77 -3.29 6.32
CA LEU A 163 15.88 -4.18 5.94
C LEU A 163 15.96 -5.37 6.92
N PRO A 164 15.15 -6.43 6.72
CA PRO A 164 15.00 -7.51 7.69
C PRO A 164 16.32 -8.21 8.03
N GLY A 165 16.62 -8.34 9.32
CA GLY A 165 17.79 -9.08 9.82
C GLY A 165 19.13 -8.38 9.58
N THR A 166 19.14 -7.09 9.29
CA THR A 166 20.36 -6.31 9.08
C THR A 166 20.82 -5.63 10.37
N ASP A 167 22.11 -5.76 10.66
CA ASP A 167 22.77 -4.96 11.70
C ASP A 167 23.06 -3.55 11.16
N ILE A 168 22.45 -2.55 11.79
CA ILE A 168 22.54 -1.14 11.37
C ILE A 168 23.97 -0.60 11.40
N ASN A 169 24.86 -1.16 12.22
CA ASN A 169 26.23 -0.65 12.37
C ASN A 169 27.09 -0.90 11.12
N ASN A 170 26.67 -1.81 10.24
CA ASN A 170 27.37 -2.14 9.01
C ASN A 170 26.82 -1.39 7.79
N LEU A 171 25.71 -0.67 7.94
CA LEU A 171 25.06 0.02 6.84
C LEU A 171 25.71 1.38 6.57
N LYS A 172 25.76 1.74 5.29
CA LYS A 172 26.19 3.04 4.78
C LYS A 172 25.21 3.53 3.74
N ALA A 173 25.12 4.84 3.59
CA ALA A 173 24.29 5.48 2.57
C ALA A 173 25.16 6.12 1.49
N TYR A 174 24.73 6.04 0.23
CA TYR A 174 25.43 6.52 -0.94
C TYR A 174 24.48 7.27 -1.87
N LEU A 175 24.99 8.30 -2.53
CA LEU A 175 24.35 8.95 -3.67
C LEU A 175 25.31 8.93 -4.84
N ASN A 176 24.92 8.30 -5.95
CA ASN A 176 25.74 8.15 -7.15
C ASN A 176 27.14 7.58 -6.85
N GLY A 177 27.20 6.60 -5.94
CA GLY A 177 28.44 5.96 -5.49
C GLY A 177 29.26 6.76 -4.47
N LYS A 178 28.91 8.02 -4.16
CA LYS A 178 29.56 8.82 -3.14
C LYS A 178 28.93 8.58 -1.77
N MET A 179 29.75 8.21 -0.79
CA MET A 179 29.29 7.98 0.59
C MET A 179 28.77 9.27 1.24
N LEU A 180 27.65 9.18 1.94
CA LEU A 180 26.98 10.28 2.64
C LEU A 180 27.26 10.23 4.14
N THR A 181 27.38 11.41 4.76
CA THR A 181 27.38 11.51 6.24
C THR A 181 25.98 11.26 6.75
N THR A 182 25.81 10.26 7.61
CA THR A 182 24.49 9.76 8.02
C THR A 182 24.52 9.27 9.46
N CYS A 183 23.46 9.54 10.22
CA CYS A 183 23.18 8.89 11.49
C CYS A 183 22.11 7.82 11.30
N LEU A 184 22.39 6.59 11.75
CA LEU A 184 21.48 5.46 11.61
C LEU A 184 20.81 5.11 12.93
N TYR A 185 19.50 4.84 12.88
CA TYR A 185 18.70 4.41 14.01
C TYR A 185 17.82 3.23 13.61
N LEU A 186 17.56 2.32 14.55
CA LEU A 186 16.51 1.29 14.40
C LEU A 186 15.26 1.73 15.17
N ARG A 187 14.15 1.98 14.47
CA ARG A 187 12.87 2.42 15.05
C ARG A 187 11.68 1.74 14.38
N ASP A 188 10.81 1.12 15.15
CA ASP A 188 9.61 0.40 14.64
C ASP A 188 9.94 -0.65 13.57
N SER A 189 11.07 -1.36 13.76
CA SER A 189 11.64 -2.32 12.81
C SER A 189 12.07 -1.72 11.46
N LEU A 190 12.24 -0.40 11.39
CA LEU A 190 12.79 0.32 10.23
C LEU A 190 14.17 0.88 10.56
N VAL A 191 15.07 0.81 9.58
CA VAL A 191 16.31 1.58 9.56
C VAL A 191 15.96 3.01 9.17
N GLU A 192 16.18 3.96 10.07
CA GLU A 192 16.09 5.39 9.81
C GLU A 192 17.49 5.95 9.56
N ALA A 193 17.72 6.49 8.38
CA ALA A 193 18.91 7.25 8.02
C ALA A 193 18.59 8.76 8.06
N ASP A 194 19.21 9.49 8.98
CA ASP A 194 19.12 10.96 9.10
C ASP A 194 20.41 11.60 8.56
N PHE A 195 20.27 12.47 7.57
CA PHE A 195 21.39 13.18 6.93
C PHE A 195 21.71 14.52 7.59
N GLY A 196 20.93 14.95 8.59
CA GLY A 196 21.07 16.26 9.26
C GLY A 196 20.62 17.46 8.42
N MET A 197 20.64 17.32 7.09
CA MET A 197 20.18 18.29 6.10
C MET A 197 19.30 17.62 5.04
N THR A 198 18.59 18.40 4.24
CA THR A 198 17.79 17.87 3.13
C THR A 198 18.70 17.32 2.04
N LEU A 199 18.54 16.04 1.74
CA LEU A 199 19.06 15.36 0.56
C LEU A 199 18.00 15.41 -0.54
N THR A 200 18.41 15.68 -1.78
CA THR A 200 17.52 15.64 -2.94
C THR A 200 18.06 14.65 -3.95
N VAL A 201 17.29 13.58 -4.20
CA VAL A 201 17.52 12.62 -5.28
C VAL A 201 16.82 13.16 -6.53
N LYS A 202 17.57 13.44 -7.59
CA LYS A 202 17.08 14.03 -8.84
C LYS A 202 16.99 12.97 -9.94
N GLU A 203 16.35 13.32 -11.04
CA GLU A 203 16.35 12.52 -12.27
C GLU A 203 17.76 12.00 -12.62
N GLY A 204 17.87 10.69 -12.81
CA GLY A 204 19.12 9.98 -13.09
C GLY A 204 19.94 9.59 -11.86
N ASP A 205 19.65 10.13 -10.68
CA ASP A 205 20.36 9.77 -9.45
C ASP A 205 19.96 8.36 -8.96
N ILE A 206 20.95 7.70 -8.36
CA ILE A 206 20.80 6.42 -7.67
C ILE A 206 21.22 6.61 -6.21
N PHE A 207 20.27 6.47 -5.31
CA PHE A 207 20.49 6.45 -3.87
C PHE A 207 20.53 5.01 -3.36
N VAL A 208 21.50 4.67 -2.50
CA VAL A 208 21.69 3.31 -1.99
C VAL A 208 21.91 3.32 -0.49
N VAL A 209 21.32 2.36 0.22
CA VAL A 209 21.68 1.98 1.60
C VAL A 209 22.08 0.51 1.61
N GLU A 210 23.31 0.19 2.00
CA GLU A 210 23.87 -1.17 2.02
C GLU A 210 24.99 -1.38 3.04
#